data_AF-K6ZD23-F1
#
_entry.id   AF-K6ZD23-F1
#
_cell.length_a   1.000
_cell.length_b   1.000
_cell.length_c   1.000
_cell.angle_alpha   90.00
_cell.angle_beta   90.00
_cell.angle_gamma   90.00
#
_symmetry.space_group_name_H-M   'P 1'
#
loop_
_entity.id
_entity.type
_entity.pdbx_description
1 polymer ?
#
loop_
_entity_poly.entity_id
_entity_poly.type
_entity_poly.pdbx_seq_one_letter_code
_entity_poly.pdbx_strand_id
1 'polypeptide(L)'
;MQLKIVQFDVQISEDQVKRLNETLSMQLGRYTQIIEIVNTSFKNDIDQFGQKVIQCSVVIELLPDGSATTSNTAITIEDAFYNSISRAKRQLDRQRRGNKRQFSPTYTINK
;
A
#
# COMPACT_ATOMS: atom_id res chain seq x y z
N MET A 1 -5.87 -5.22 -10.79
CA MET A 1 -4.91 -5.10 -9.69
C MET A 1 -4.13 -6.39 -9.57
N GLN A 2 -2.81 -6.31 -9.78
CA GLN A 2 -1.89 -7.45 -9.64
C GLN A 2 -0.97 -7.18 -8.45
N LEU A 3 -0.86 -8.15 -7.54
CA LEU A 3 0.17 -8.14 -6.50
C LEU A 3 1.46 -8.71 -7.09
N LYS A 4 2.54 -7.95 -7.04
CA LYS A 4 3.89 -8.44 -7.31
C LYS A 4 4.69 -8.42 -6.02
N ILE A 5 5.26 -9.57 -5.67
CA ILE A 5 6.08 -9.73 -4.47
C ILE A 5 7.54 -9.90 -4.91
N VAL A 6 8.41 -9.06 -4.39
CA VAL A 6 9.87 -9.13 -4.52
C VAL A 6 10.44 -9.56 -3.17
N GLN A 7 11.12 -10.69 -3.14
CA GLN A 7 11.74 -11.23 -1.91
C GLN A 7 13.23 -10.92 -1.95
N PHE A 8 13.77 -10.31 -0.89
CA PHE A 8 15.21 -10.08 -0.77
C PHE A 8 15.88 -11.16 0.07
N ASP A 9 15.53 -11.25 1.35
CA ASP A 9 16.12 -12.21 2.31
C ASP A 9 15.06 -12.82 3.26
N VAL A 10 13.78 -12.64 2.95
CA VAL A 10 12.65 -13.20 3.69
C VAL A 10 12.01 -14.30 2.86
N GLN A 11 11.94 -15.51 3.43
CA GLN A 11 11.20 -16.62 2.83
C GLN A 11 9.71 -16.46 3.10
N ILE A 12 8.90 -16.57 2.05
CA ILE A 12 7.44 -16.45 2.12
C ILE A 12 6.83 -17.71 1.53
N SER A 13 6.05 -18.45 2.33
CA SER A 13 5.39 -19.66 1.84
C SER A 13 4.19 -19.34 0.95
N GLU A 14 3.71 -20.34 0.19
CA GLU A 14 2.53 -20.19 -0.66
C GLU A 14 1.28 -19.79 0.15
N ASP A 15 1.10 -20.39 1.33
CA ASP A 15 0.00 -20.04 2.25
C ASP A 15 0.08 -18.59 2.71
N GLN A 16 1.28 -18.07 2.92
CA GLN A 16 1.47 -16.66 3.26
C GLN A 16 1.12 -15.78 2.06
N VAL A 17 1.60 -16.11 0.85
CA VAL A 17 1.23 -15.38 -0.39
C VAL A 17 -0.29 -15.33 -0.56
N LYS A 18 -1.01 -16.41 -0.26
CA LYS A 18 -2.48 -16.43 -0.29
C LYS A 18 -3.09 -15.43 0.70
N ARG A 19 -2.65 -15.44 1.97
CA ARG A 19 -3.12 -14.48 3.00
C ARG A 19 -2.80 -13.02 2.66
N LEU A 20 -1.63 -12.76 2.07
CA LEU A 20 -1.25 -11.43 1.61
C LEU A 20 -2.17 -10.95 0.47
N ASN A 21 -2.50 -11.82 -0.48
CA ASN A 21 -3.45 -11.50 -1.56
C ASN A 21 -4.88 -11.24 -1.04
N GLU A 22 -5.34 -12.03 -0.08
CA GLU A 22 -6.64 -11.82 0.59
C GLU A 22 -6.65 -10.46 1.30
N THR A 23 -5.59 -10.15 2.05
CA THR A 23 -5.41 -8.87 2.75
C THR A 23 -5.42 -7.69 1.77
N LEU A 24 -4.69 -7.81 0.65
CA LEU A 24 -4.66 -6.80 -0.40
C LEU A 24 -6.06 -6.54 -0.96
N SER A 25 -6.77 -7.61 -1.29
CA SER A 25 -8.12 -7.55 -1.87
C SER A 25 -9.10 -6.89 -0.90
N MET A 26 -9.04 -7.25 0.39
CA MET A 26 -9.88 -6.64 1.43
C MET A 26 -9.59 -5.15 1.63
N GLN A 27 -8.31 -4.75 1.63
CA GLN A 27 -7.95 -3.36 1.91
C GLN A 27 -8.11 -2.44 0.71
N LEU A 28 -7.69 -2.90 -0.48
CA LEU A 28 -7.58 -2.09 -1.68
C LEU A 28 -8.57 -2.45 -2.80
N GLY A 29 -9.46 -3.41 -2.59
CA GLY A 29 -10.46 -3.85 -3.58
C GLY A 29 -11.32 -2.71 -4.15
N ARG A 30 -11.52 -1.62 -3.39
CA ARG A 30 -12.27 -0.42 -3.84
C ARG A 30 -11.49 0.52 -4.76
N TYR A 31 -10.18 0.31 -4.94
CA TYR A 31 -9.29 1.16 -5.75
C TYR A 31 -8.77 0.41 -6.98
N THR A 32 -9.30 -0.77 -7.29
CA THR A 32 -8.86 -1.61 -8.43
C THR A 32 -8.89 -0.90 -9.78
N GLN A 33 -9.77 0.11 -9.94
CA GLN A 33 -9.89 0.91 -11.16
C GLN A 33 -8.77 1.94 -11.34
N ILE A 34 -8.10 2.32 -10.25
CA ILE A 34 -7.04 3.35 -10.28
C ILE A 34 -5.67 2.77 -9.96
N ILE A 35 -5.59 1.50 -9.52
CA ILE A 35 -4.33 0.82 -9.22
C ILE A 35 -3.94 -0.02 -10.42
N GLU A 36 -2.79 0.29 -11.00
CA GLU A 36 -2.16 -0.52 -12.03
C GLU A 36 -1.52 -1.76 -11.40
N ILE A 37 -0.60 -1.52 -10.45
CA ILE A 37 0.21 -2.57 -9.84
C ILE A 37 0.53 -2.26 -8.38
N VAL A 38 0.68 -3.32 -7.59
CA VAL A 38 1.15 -3.25 -6.20
C VAL A 38 2.44 -4.04 -6.09
N ASN A 39 3.57 -3.34 -6.06
CA ASN A 39 4.89 -3.91 -5.85
C ASN A 39 5.18 -3.94 -4.34
N THR A 40 5.43 -5.14 -3.80
CA THR A 40 5.71 -5.33 -2.38
C THR A 40 7.06 -5.99 -2.21
N SER A 41 7.89 -5.47 -1.32
CA SER A 41 9.16 -6.08 -0.97
C SER A 41 9.30 -6.33 0.51
N PHE A 42 9.86 -7.48 0.86
CA PHE A 42 10.16 -7.86 2.24
C PHE A 42 11.66 -8.02 2.43
N LYS A 43 12.17 -7.51 3.54
CA LYS A 43 13.53 -7.76 4.00
C LYS A 43 13.61 -7.95 5.52
N ASN A 44 14.60 -8.70 6.01
CA ASN A 44 14.89 -8.70 7.44
C ASN A 44 15.56 -7.39 7.82
N ASP A 45 15.28 -6.93 9.04
CA ASP A 45 15.85 -5.74 9.63
C ASP A 45 16.03 -5.93 11.13
N ILE A 46 16.73 -5.00 11.77
CA ILE A 46 16.94 -4.99 13.23
C ILE A 46 16.41 -3.66 13.76
N ASP A 47 15.51 -3.73 14.74
CA ASP A 47 14.97 -2.52 15.35
C ASP A 47 15.98 -1.84 16.30
N GLN A 48 15.58 -0.69 16.84
CA GLN A 48 16.41 0.10 17.77
C GLN A 48 16.75 -0.64 19.09
N PHE A 49 16.10 -1.77 19.38
CA PHE A 49 16.32 -2.60 20.57
C PHE A 49 17.11 -3.88 20.24
N GLY A 50 17.57 -4.05 18.99
CA GLY A 50 18.29 -5.24 18.56
C GLY A 50 17.39 -6.43 18.22
N GLN A 51 16.07 -6.25 18.14
CA GLN A 51 15.14 -7.32 17.80
C GLN A 51 15.04 -7.49 16.29
N LYS A 52 14.99 -8.75 15.84
CA LYS A 52 14.73 -9.06 14.43
C LYS A 52 13.30 -8.67 14.08
N VAL A 53 13.16 -7.86 13.04
CA VAL A 53 11.88 -7.45 12.48
C VAL A 53 11.91 -7.63 10.97
N ILE A 54 10.74 -7.60 10.35
CA ILE A 54 10.55 -7.68 8.91
C ILE A 54 10.14 -6.30 8.44
N GLN A 55 10.97 -5.69 7.58
CA GLN A 55 10.58 -4.49 6.88
C GLN A 55 9.82 -4.86 5.61
N CYS A 56 8.59 -4.36 5.50
CA CYS A 56 7.76 -4.44 4.31
C CYS A 56 7.71 -3.05 3.67
N SER A 57 8.05 -2.96 2.39
CA SER A 57 7.85 -1.76 1.58
C SER A 57 6.85 -2.05 0.48
N VAL A 58 5.91 -1.13 0.27
CA VAL A 58 4.87 -1.23 -0.76
C VAL A 58 4.94 0.00 -1.64
N VAL A 59 4.97 -0.22 -2.95
CA VAL A 59 4.80 0.80 -3.98
C VAL A 59 3.53 0.45 -4.78
N ILE A 60 2.55 1.34 -4.74
CA ILE A 60 1.33 1.24 -5.53
C ILE A 60 1.44 2.24 -6.67
N GLU A 61 1.43 1.76 -7.90
CA GLU A 61 1.38 2.61 -9.09
C GLU A 61 -0.07 2.85 -9.49
N LEU A 62 -0.39 4.10 -9.80
CA LEU A 62 -1.74 4.58 -10.05
C LEU A 62 -1.91 5.08 -11.48
N LEU A 63 -3.10 4.90 -12.02
CA LEU A 63 -3.53 5.45 -13.31
C LEU A 63 -4.21 6.83 -13.12
N PRO A 64 -4.02 7.82 -14.02
CA PRO A 64 -3.11 7.79 -15.17
C PRO A 64 -1.64 8.08 -14.80
N ASP A 65 -1.39 8.78 -13.70
CA ASP A 65 -0.04 9.04 -13.18
C ASP A 65 -0.10 9.20 -11.66
N GLY A 66 0.87 8.60 -10.95
CA GLY A 66 1.06 8.76 -9.52
C GLY A 66 1.47 7.47 -8.83
N SER A 67 1.96 7.61 -7.60
CA SER A 67 2.26 6.45 -6.77
C SER A 67 1.99 6.73 -5.30
N ALA A 68 1.75 5.65 -4.57
CA ALA A 68 1.72 5.65 -3.11
C ALA A 68 2.80 4.70 -2.61
N THR A 69 3.76 5.23 -1.85
CA THR A 69 4.83 4.44 -1.26
C THR A 69 4.68 4.42 0.25
N THR A 70 4.78 3.23 0.82
CA THR A 70 4.79 3.02 2.27
C THR A 70 5.87 2.01 2.65
N SER A 71 6.36 2.13 3.87
CA SER A 71 7.24 1.15 4.48
C SER A 71 6.93 1.05 5.96
N ASN A 72 6.86 -0.17 6.50
CA ASN A 72 6.75 -0.42 7.93
C ASN A 72 7.57 -1.66 8.31
N THR A 73 7.85 -1.76 9.60
CA THR A 73 8.41 -2.95 10.23
C THR A 73 7.38 -3.63 11.12
N ALA A 74 7.45 -4.96 11.24
CA ALA A 74 6.74 -5.73 12.24
C ALA A 74 7.47 -7.05 12.52
N ILE A 75 7.02 -7.81 13.51
CA ILE A 75 7.63 -9.12 13.86
C ILE A 75 7.24 -10.20 12.84
N THR A 76 6.08 -10.05 12.17
CA THR A 76 5.55 -11.01 11.19
C THR A 76 5.41 -10.37 9.80
N ILE A 77 5.41 -11.22 8.76
CA ILE A 77 5.24 -10.79 7.36
C ILE A 77 3.86 -10.17 7.18
N GLU A 78 2.85 -10.82 7.73
CA GLU A 78 1.44 -10.45 7.63
C GLU A 78 1.17 -9.09 8.28
N ASP A 79 1.72 -8.85 9.47
CA ASP A 79 1.55 -7.57 10.16
C ASP A 79 2.30 -6.45 9.43
N ALA A 80 3.54 -6.71 8.99
CA ALA A 80 4.32 -5.73 8.25
C ALA A 80 3.60 -5.32 6.95
N PHE A 81 3.02 -6.29 6.25
CA PHE A 81 2.24 -6.06 5.05
C PHE A 81 0.93 -5.34 5.32
N TYR A 82 0.12 -5.81 6.27
CA TYR A 82 -1.16 -5.20 6.62
C TYR A 82 -0.98 -3.73 7.01
N ASN A 83 0.02 -3.43 7.84
CA ASN A 83 0.32 -2.06 8.26
C ASN A 83 0.71 -1.18 7.07
N SER A 84 1.52 -1.70 6.14
CA SER A 84 1.97 -0.98 4.95
C SER A 84 0.83 -0.69 3.98
N ILE A 85 -0.02 -1.67 3.71
CA ILE A 85 -1.22 -1.53 2.87
C ILE A 85 -2.25 -0.61 3.51
N SER A 86 -2.49 -0.72 4.81
CA SER A 86 -3.42 0.15 5.55
C SER A 86 -2.99 1.62 5.48
N ARG A 87 -1.68 1.89 5.59
CA ARG A 87 -1.13 3.24 5.38
C ARG A 87 -1.30 3.71 3.93
N ALA A 88 -1.04 2.84 2.96
CA ALA A 88 -1.15 3.18 1.54
C ALA A 88 -2.61 3.52 1.18
N LYS A 89 -3.58 2.73 1.66
CA LYS A 89 -5.01 3.01 1.55
C LYS A 89 -5.37 4.41 2.07
N ARG A 90 -4.87 4.80 3.25
CA ARG A 90 -5.11 6.14 3.80
C ARG A 90 -4.52 7.24 2.93
N GLN A 91 -3.37 7.01 2.29
CA GLN A 91 -2.79 7.95 1.32
C GLN A 91 -3.70 8.08 0.09
N LEU A 92 -4.19 6.97 -0.47
CA LEU A 92 -5.13 6.96 -1.60
C LEU A 92 -6.44 7.68 -1.25
N ASP A 93 -6.98 7.46 -0.04
CA ASP A 93 -8.17 8.16 0.44
C ASP A 93 -7.97 9.68 0.49
N ARG A 94 -6.80 10.13 0.95
CA ARG A 94 -6.45 11.56 0.99
C ARG A 94 -6.33 12.14 -0.42
N GLN A 95 -5.66 11.43 -1.33
CA GLN A 95 -5.52 11.85 -2.73
C GLN A 95 -6.89 11.97 -3.43
N ARG A 96 -7.79 10.98 -3.27
CA ARG A 96 -9.16 11.05 -3.82
C ARG A 96 -9.97 12.23 -3.28
N ARG A 97 -9.84 12.55 -1.98
CA ARG A 97 -10.52 13.70 -1.38
C ARG A 97 -9.90 15.03 -1.83
N GLY A 98 -8.58 15.09 -1.99
CA GLY A 98 -7.87 16.26 -2.50
C GLY A 98 -8.31 16.61 -3.93
N ASN A 99 -8.36 15.62 -4.82
CA ASN A 99 -8.80 15.82 -6.21
C ASN A 99 -10.27 16.25 -6.30
N LYS A 100 -11.15 15.76 -5.42
CA LYS A 100 -12.55 16.24 -5.36
C LYS A 100 -12.67 17.72 -5.00
N ARG A 101 -11.75 18.28 -4.21
CA ARG A 101 -11.80 19.70 -3.81
C ARG A 101 -11.36 20.65 -4.92
N GLN A 102 -10.53 20.20 -5.86
CA GLN A 102 -10.14 21.01 -7.02
C GLN A 102 -11.26 21.19 -8.05
N PHE A 103 -12.25 20.29 -8.08
CA PHE A 103 -13.44 20.38 -8.94
C PHE A 103 -14.65 20.98 -8.22
N SER A 104 -14.44 22.03 -7.43
CA SER A 104 -15.55 22.90 -7.03
C SER A 104 -15.66 23.99 -8.10
N PRO A 105 -16.67 23.99 -8.99
CA PRO A 105 -16.86 25.11 -9.89
C PRO A 105 -17.20 26.31 -9.00
N THR A 106 -16.29 27.27 -8.93
CA THR A 106 -16.57 28.60 -8.42
C THR A 106 -17.62 29.21 -9.34
N TYR A 107 -18.90 28.92 -9.09
CA TYR A 107 -19.98 29.71 -9.65
C TYR A 107 -19.86 31.10 -9.02
N THR A 108 -19.19 31.97 -9.76
CA THR A 108 -19.16 33.40 -9.48
C THR A 108 -20.56 33.90 -9.81
N ILE A 109 -21.43 33.97 -8.79
CA ILE A 109 -22.71 34.66 -8.92
C ILE A 109 -22.38 36.15 -8.95
N ASN A 110 -22.23 36.70 -10.15
CA ASN A 110 -22.21 38.14 -10.34
C ASN A 110 -23.60 38.67 -9.98
N LYS A 111 -23.66 39.51 -8.95
CA LYS A 111 -24.79 40.40 -8.66
C LYS A 111 -24.61 41.71 -9.39
#